data_AF-A0A7S2JYD2-F1
#
_entry.id   AF-A0A7S2JYD2-F1
#
_cell.length_a   1.000
_cell.length_b   1.000
_cell.length_c   1.000
_cell.angle_alpha   90.00
_cell.angle_beta   90.00
_cell.angle_gamma   90.00
#
_symmetry.space_group_name_H-M   'P 1'
#
loop_
_entity.id
_entity.type
_entity.pdbx_description
1 polymer ?
#
loop_
_entity_poly.entity_id
_entity_poly.type
_entity_poly.pdbx_seq_one_letter_code
_entity_poly.pdbx_strand_id
1 'polypeptide(L)'
;VKYYSFISHHKADASAQARWLQLTIAVEVGQQVFLDADHLKNLDDLFDIVRSQVGTLVVVLTRNILRRPWCAGEIAVTHQSTQAAFKIYAPDFSMPTQDDLTDLAGYMDGWNSALTELGVN
;
A
#
# COMPACT_ATOMS: atom_id res chain seq x y z
N VAL A 1 -10.35 0.19 -15.52
CA VAL A 1 -9.26 -0.48 -16.28
C VAL A 1 -8.68 -1.54 -15.36
N LYS A 2 -8.31 -2.74 -15.83
CA LYS A 2 -7.67 -3.74 -14.96
C LYS A 2 -6.16 -3.58 -14.98
N TYR A 3 -5.56 -3.46 -13.80
CA TYR A 3 -4.12 -3.43 -13.58
C TYR A 3 -3.61 -4.84 -13.30
N TYR A 4 -2.43 -5.15 -13.85
CA TYR A 4 -1.75 -6.42 -13.57
C TYR A 4 -1.37 -6.50 -12.09
N SER A 5 -0.74 -5.44 -11.60
CA SER A 5 -0.36 -5.30 -10.20
C SER A 5 -0.52 -3.88 -9.71
N PHE A 6 -0.54 -3.74 -8.39
CA PHE A 6 -0.50 -2.47 -7.68
C PHE A 6 0.67 -2.47 -6.71
N ILE A 7 1.46 -1.40 -6.71
CA ILE A 7 2.64 -1.27 -5.84
C ILE A 7 2.32 -0.35 -4.65
N SER A 8 2.13 -0.97 -3.49
CA SER A 8 2.05 -0.32 -2.18
C SER A 8 3.44 -0.05 -1.63
N HIS A 9 3.70 1.20 -1.23
CA HIS A 9 5.01 1.62 -0.73
C HIS A 9 4.92 2.84 0.20
N HIS A 10 5.90 2.96 1.11
CA HIS A 10 6.09 4.18 1.88
C HIS A 10 6.69 5.26 0.98
N LYS A 11 6.03 6.42 0.87
CA LYS A 11 6.43 7.49 -0.06
C LYS A 11 7.86 7.96 0.22
N ALA A 12 8.23 8.21 1.48
CA ALA A 12 9.58 8.70 1.80
C ALA A 12 10.65 7.61 1.67
N ASP A 13 10.30 6.34 1.93
CA ASP A 13 11.31 5.28 2.05
C ASP A 13 11.57 4.57 0.71
N ALA A 14 10.56 4.49 -0.16
CA ALA A 14 10.57 3.55 -1.28
C ALA A 14 10.07 4.12 -2.62
N SER A 15 9.77 5.42 -2.76
CA SER A 15 9.25 6.00 -4.01
C SER A 15 10.07 5.64 -5.26
N ALA A 16 11.41 5.78 -5.17
CA ALA A 16 12.29 5.50 -6.30
C ALA A 16 12.28 4.01 -6.68
N GLN A 17 12.33 3.13 -5.69
CA GLN A 17 12.25 1.68 -5.89
C GLN A 17 10.89 1.25 -6.45
N ALA A 18 9.80 1.83 -5.95
CA ALA A 18 8.46 1.56 -6.40
C ALA A 18 8.24 1.97 -7.86
N ARG A 19 8.75 3.14 -8.27
CA ARG A 19 8.74 3.57 -9.68
C ARG A 19 9.58 2.65 -10.57
N TRP A 20 10.77 2.25 -10.12
CA TRP A 20 11.59 1.31 -10.86
C TRP A 20 10.86 -0.03 -11.07
N LEU A 21 10.29 -0.61 -10.01
CA LEU A 21 9.48 -1.82 -10.07
C LEU A 21 8.28 -1.67 -11.01
N GLN A 22 7.57 -0.55 -10.96
CA GLN A 22 6.43 -0.27 -11.84
C GLN A 22 6.84 -0.36 -13.31
N LEU A 23 7.92 0.34 -13.68
CA LEU A 23 8.42 0.37 -15.06
C LEU A 23 8.91 -1.01 -15.51
N THR A 24 9.71 -1.68 -14.68
CA THR A 24 10.25 -3.01 -15.00
C THR A 24 9.12 -4.03 -15.17
N ILE A 25 8.19 -4.12 -14.23
CA ILE A 25 7.07 -5.06 -14.33
C ILE A 25 6.23 -4.74 -15.58
N ALA A 26 5.90 -3.46 -15.81
CA ALA A 26 5.10 -3.07 -16.97
C ALA A 26 5.76 -3.44 -18.30
N VAL A 27 7.08 -3.31 -18.41
CA VAL A 27 7.85 -3.72 -19.59
C VAL A 27 7.82 -5.24 -19.77
N GLU A 28 8.10 -6.00 -18.71
CA GLU A 28 8.18 -7.47 -18.77
C GLU A 28 6.83 -8.13 -19.06
N VAL A 29 5.74 -7.62 -18.47
CA VAL A 29 4.40 -8.23 -18.59
C VAL A 29 3.55 -7.61 -19.70
N GLY A 30 3.94 -6.44 -20.23
CA GLY A 30 3.19 -5.71 -21.25
C GLY A 30 1.81 -5.21 -20.79
N GLN A 31 1.59 -5.07 -19.48
CA GLN A 31 0.32 -4.62 -18.88
C GLN A 31 0.55 -3.47 -17.90
N GLN A 32 -0.53 -2.75 -17.57
CA GLN A 32 -0.46 -1.60 -16.68
C GLN A 32 -0.22 -2.02 -15.23
N VAL A 33 0.69 -1.30 -14.56
CA VAL A 33 0.99 -1.44 -13.14
C VAL A 33 0.59 -0.15 -12.44
N PHE A 34 -0.29 -0.26 -11.45
CA PHE A 34 -0.74 0.89 -10.67
C PHE A 34 0.31 1.27 -9.64
N LEU A 35 0.51 2.56 -9.47
CA LEU A 35 1.35 3.15 -8.43
C LEU A 35 0.59 4.32 -7.81
N ASP A 36 0.47 4.32 -6.48
CA ASP A 36 -0.26 5.34 -5.71
C ASP A 36 0.19 6.78 -6.04
N ALA A 37 1.49 6.97 -6.29
CA ALA A 37 2.08 8.27 -6.64
C ALA A 37 1.52 8.89 -7.93
N ASP A 38 0.93 8.11 -8.85
CA ASP A 38 0.43 8.59 -10.14
C ASP A 38 -1.04 9.06 -10.10
N HIS A 39 -1.85 8.61 -9.12
CA HIS A 39 -3.32 8.78 -9.14
C HIS A 39 -3.91 9.27 -7.81
N LEU A 40 -3.10 10.00 -7.03
CA LEU A 40 -3.39 10.47 -5.67
C LEU A 40 -4.45 11.58 -5.60
N LYS A 41 -5.69 11.33 -6.04
CA LYS A 41 -6.79 12.32 -5.99
C LYS A 41 -8.02 11.87 -5.20
N ASN A 42 -8.25 10.57 -5.02
CA ASN A 42 -9.36 10.06 -4.21
C ASN A 42 -8.96 8.75 -3.52
N LEU A 43 -9.17 8.68 -2.21
CA LEU A 43 -8.74 7.57 -1.37
C LEU A 43 -9.76 6.43 -1.36
N ASP A 44 -11.04 6.72 -1.52
CA ASP A 44 -12.08 5.70 -1.69
C ASP A 44 -11.84 4.87 -2.96
N ASP A 45 -11.41 5.54 -4.04
CA ASP A 45 -11.06 4.87 -5.29
C ASP A 45 -9.88 3.89 -5.10
N LEU A 46 -8.97 4.15 -4.15
CA LEU A 46 -7.78 3.34 -3.92
C LEU A 46 -8.14 1.93 -3.42
N PHE A 47 -8.98 1.83 -2.39
CA PHE A 47 -9.38 0.53 -1.85
C PHE A 47 -10.27 -0.26 -2.81
N ASP A 48 -11.14 0.42 -3.56
CA ASP A 48 -11.93 -0.20 -4.62
C ASP A 48 -11.06 -0.72 -5.76
N ILE A 49 -10.01 0.02 -6.15
CA ILE A 49 -9.01 -0.42 -7.12
C ILE A 49 -8.28 -1.67 -6.62
N VAL A 50 -7.79 -1.65 -5.37
CA VAL A 50 -7.13 -2.83 -4.76
C VAL A 50 -8.05 -4.04 -4.81
N ARG A 51 -9.30 -3.88 -4.38
CA ARG A 51 -10.25 -4.99 -4.24
C ARG A 51 -10.71 -5.58 -5.58
N SER A 52 -10.87 -4.76 -6.62
CA SER A 52 -11.62 -5.17 -7.83
C SER A 52 -10.88 -4.99 -9.15
N GLN A 53 -9.83 -4.17 -9.19
CA GLN A 53 -9.17 -3.77 -10.43
C GLN A 53 -7.71 -4.22 -10.52
N VAL A 54 -7.18 -4.92 -9.52
CA VAL A 54 -5.77 -5.34 -9.46
C VAL A 54 -5.67 -6.86 -9.42
N GLY A 55 -4.70 -7.45 -10.14
CA GLY A 55 -4.40 -8.88 -10.07
C GLY A 55 -3.63 -9.27 -8.80
N THR A 56 -2.55 -8.54 -8.51
CA THR A 56 -1.66 -8.79 -7.37
C THR A 56 -1.27 -7.48 -6.68
N LEU A 57 -1.36 -7.45 -5.35
CA LEU A 57 -0.76 -6.39 -4.54
C LEU A 57 0.73 -6.68 -4.34
N VAL A 58 1.62 -5.80 -4.81
CA VAL A 58 3.06 -5.82 -4.52
C VAL A 58 3.32 -4.85 -3.38
N VAL A 59 3.86 -5.33 -2.26
CA VAL A 59 4.11 -4.53 -1.07
C VAL A 59 5.60 -4.40 -0.85
N VAL A 60 6.12 -3.17 -0.89
CA VAL A 60 7.50 -2.86 -0.47
C VAL A 60 7.51 -2.59 1.02
N LEU A 61 7.90 -3.61 1.78
CA LEU A 61 7.92 -3.61 3.23
C LEU A 61 9.18 -2.89 3.73
N THR A 62 9.08 -1.58 3.99
CA THR A 62 10.10 -0.76 4.68
C THR A 62 9.72 -0.55 6.14
N ARG A 63 10.63 0.00 6.95
CA ARG A 63 10.36 0.28 8.38
C ARG A 63 9.04 1.04 8.63
N ASN A 64 8.70 2.01 7.80
CA ASN A 64 7.55 2.91 8.05
C ASN A 64 6.30 2.55 7.23
N ILE A 65 6.29 1.45 6.46
CA ILE A 65 5.16 1.10 5.58
C ILE A 65 3.82 1.02 6.33
N LEU A 66 3.79 0.36 7.49
CA LEU A 66 2.56 0.16 8.27
C LEU A 66 2.15 1.40 9.08
N ARG A 67 3.03 2.41 9.18
CA ARG A 67 2.70 3.68 9.84
C ARG A 67 1.82 4.54 8.95
N ARG A 68 1.87 4.37 7.62
CA ARG A 68 0.95 5.05 6.70
C ARG A 68 -0.39 4.33 6.67
N PRO A 69 -1.49 5.00 7.05
CA PRO A 69 -2.80 4.37 7.10
C PRO A 69 -3.27 3.79 5.77
N TRP A 70 -2.92 4.44 4.67
CA TRP A 70 -3.26 3.98 3.31
C TRP A 70 -2.62 2.64 3.00
N CYS A 71 -1.31 2.50 3.25
CA CYS A 71 -0.59 1.26 2.99
C CYS A 71 -1.07 0.13 3.90
N ALA A 72 -1.34 0.43 5.18
CA ALA A 72 -1.95 -0.53 6.09
C ALA A 72 -3.34 -0.97 5.61
N GLY A 73 -4.16 -0.03 5.13
CA GLY A 73 -5.49 -0.29 4.57
C GLY A 73 -5.44 -1.17 3.32
N GLU A 74 -4.53 -0.89 2.38
CA GLU A 74 -4.34 -1.71 1.17
C GLU A 74 -4.00 -3.16 1.52
N ILE A 75 -3.06 -3.36 2.46
CA ILE A 75 -2.65 -4.69 2.93
C ILE A 75 -3.81 -5.40 3.62
N ALA A 76 -4.57 -4.69 4.46
CA ALA A 76 -5.72 -5.24 5.17
C ALA A 76 -6.84 -5.65 4.20
N VAL A 77 -7.17 -4.81 3.22
CA VAL A 77 -8.17 -5.10 2.18
C VAL A 77 -7.75 -6.32 1.35
N THR A 78 -6.48 -6.38 0.91
CA THR A 78 -5.99 -7.55 0.19
C THR A 78 -6.05 -8.81 1.06
N HIS A 79 -5.70 -8.74 2.36
CA HIS A 79 -5.82 -9.87 3.29
C HIS A 79 -7.27 -10.35 3.45
N GLN A 80 -8.24 -9.46 3.46
CA GLN A 80 -9.66 -9.81 3.57
C GLN A 80 -10.28 -10.31 2.25
N SER A 81 -9.52 -10.23 1.15
CA SER A 81 -9.96 -10.62 -0.20
C SER A 81 -9.31 -11.93 -0.66
N THR A 82 -9.67 -12.41 -1.85
CA THR A 82 -9.00 -13.56 -2.50
C THR A 82 -7.77 -13.18 -3.32
N GLN A 83 -7.38 -11.91 -3.30
CA GLN A 83 -6.28 -11.39 -4.10
C GLN A 83 -4.92 -11.79 -3.53
N ALA A 84 -3.96 -12.06 -4.42
CA ALA A 84 -2.60 -12.39 -4.01
C ALA A 84 -1.83 -11.14 -3.56
N ALA A 85 -0.98 -11.31 -2.53
CA ALA A 85 0.00 -10.32 -2.11
C ALA A 85 1.43 -10.85 -2.33
N PHE A 86 2.26 -10.08 -3.02
CA PHE A 86 3.68 -10.31 -3.19
C PHE A 86 4.48 -9.35 -2.31
N LYS A 87 5.32 -9.87 -1.42
CA LYS A 87 5.99 -9.08 -0.38
C LYS A 87 7.48 -8.93 -0.72
N ILE A 88 7.97 -7.69 -0.77
CA ILE A 88 9.38 -7.34 -0.95
C ILE A 88 9.88 -6.77 0.37
N TYR A 89 10.75 -7.50 1.06
CA TYR A 89 11.30 -7.07 2.35
C TYR A 89 12.51 -6.17 2.14
N ALA A 90 12.44 -4.94 2.62
CA ALA A 90 13.62 -4.09 2.75
C ALA A 90 14.45 -4.53 3.98
N PRO A 91 15.77 -4.29 3.99
CA PRO A 91 16.65 -4.72 5.09
C PRO A 91 16.29 -4.11 6.46
N ASP A 92 15.58 -2.99 6.48
CA ASP A 92 15.20 -2.25 7.67
C ASP A 92 13.77 -2.56 8.16
N PHE A 93 13.07 -3.48 7.48
CA PHE A 93 11.72 -3.87 7.87
C PHE A 93 11.68 -4.50 9.25
N SER A 94 10.73 -4.04 10.06
CA SER A 94 10.39 -4.62 11.35
C SER A 94 8.87 -4.64 11.50
N MET A 95 8.33 -5.73 12.03
CA MET A 95 6.93 -5.78 12.42
C MET A 95 6.64 -4.79 13.55
N PRO A 96 5.42 -4.22 13.62
CA PRO A 96 5.01 -3.42 14.76
C PRO A 96 5.07 -4.29 16.03
N THR A 97 5.46 -3.68 17.13
CA THR A 97 5.45 -4.32 18.44
C THR A 97 4.03 -4.43 18.99
N GLN A 98 3.84 -5.20 20.06
CA GLN A 98 2.53 -5.27 20.71
C GLN A 98 2.09 -3.91 21.28
N ASP A 99 3.03 -3.10 21.75
CA ASP A 99 2.75 -1.76 22.26
C ASP A 99 2.27 -0.85 21.13
N ASP A 100 2.91 -0.91 19.96
CA ASP A 100 2.48 -0.19 18.75
C ASP A 100 1.05 -0.57 18.33
N LEU A 101 0.69 -1.86 18.44
CA LEU A 101 -0.64 -2.34 18.11
C LEU A 101 -1.71 -1.94 19.14
N THR A 102 -1.29 -1.63 20.37
CA THR A 102 -2.20 -1.20 21.45
C THR A 102 -2.49 0.30 21.38
N ASP A 103 -1.55 1.08 20.84
CA ASP A 103 -1.71 2.51 20.54
C ASP A 103 -1.54 2.81 19.05
N LEU A 104 -2.53 2.40 18.24
CA LEU A 104 -2.52 2.64 16.79
C LEU A 104 -2.49 4.13 16.44
N ALA A 105 -3.15 4.99 17.24
CA ALA A 105 -3.18 6.43 17.02
C ALA A 105 -1.80 7.07 17.20
N GLY A 106 -1.00 6.58 18.16
CA GLY A 106 0.40 6.98 18.34
C GLY A 106 1.36 6.35 17.33
N TYR A 107 1.04 5.14 16.84
CA TYR A 107 1.89 4.43 15.87
C TYR A 107 1.79 5.00 14.45
N MET A 108 0.57 5.36 14.02
CA MET A 108 0.26 5.71 12.64
C MET A 108 0.40 7.20 12.34
N ASP A 109 1.07 7.48 11.23
CA ASP A 109 1.31 8.85 10.76
C ASP A 109 0.02 9.47 10.24
N GLY A 110 -0.39 10.58 10.84
CA GLY A 110 -1.55 11.33 10.38
C GLY A 110 -2.88 10.59 10.59
N TRP A 111 -3.01 9.80 11.67
CA TRP A 111 -4.26 9.15 12.09
C TRP A 111 -5.49 10.10 12.02
N ASN A 112 -5.30 11.37 12.40
CA ASN A 112 -6.34 12.40 12.39
C ASN A 112 -6.57 13.08 11.01
N SER A 113 -5.88 12.63 9.95
CA SER A 113 -6.03 13.18 8.60
C SER A 113 -6.60 12.12 7.66
N ALA A 114 -7.78 12.45 7.11
CA ALA A 114 -8.58 11.73 6.12
C ALA A 114 -9.26 10.40 6.54
N LEU A 115 -8.71 9.53 7.41
CA LEU A 115 -9.47 8.32 7.82
C LEU A 115 -10.63 8.61 8.77
N THR A 116 -10.47 9.58 9.67
CA THR A 116 -11.56 10.07 10.53
C THR A 116 -12.68 10.73 9.70
N GLU A 117 -12.32 11.36 8.57
CA GLU A 117 -13.30 11.95 7.63
C GLU A 117 -14.06 10.86 6.86
N LEU A 118 -13.47 9.67 6.69
CA LEU A 118 -14.08 8.49 6.07
C LEU A 118 -14.83 7.59 7.06
N GLY A 119 -14.94 8.01 8.34
CA GLY A 119 -15.77 7.34 9.34
C GLY A 119 -15.21 6.01 9.88
N VAL A 120 -13.92 5.75 9.69
CA VAL A 120 -13.23 4.61 10.30
C VAL A 120 -12.76 5.04 11.69
N ASN A 121 -13.60 4.78 12.71
CA ASN A 121 -13.28 4.94 14.13
C ASN A 121 -13.07 3.57 14.79
#